data_AF-A0A932L9R3-F1
#
_entry.id   AF-A0A932L9R3-F1
#
_cell.length_a   1.000
_cell.length_b   1.000
_cell.length_c   1.000
_cell.angle_alpha   90.00
_cell.angle_beta   90.00
_cell.angle_gamma   90.00
#
_symmetry.space_group_name_H-M   'P 1'
#
loop_
_entity.id
_entity.type
_entity.pdbx_description
1 polymer ?
#
loop_
_entity_poly.entity_id
_entity_poly.type
_entity_poly.pdbx_seq_one_letter_code
_entity_poly.pdbx_strand_id
1 'polypeptide(L)'
;MTEAGRPAFQLRKGEDGISVFDQEAVEPPLTEAEILEGFKPGCMIVTISIQKIEAKSLRVVRVPGAEPLSSRLQAAHMEIHPGPGMPRGQFKQVLKELE
;
A
#
# COMPACT_ATOMS: atom_id res chain seq x y z
N MET A 1 -2.87 17.93 -0.93
CA MET A 1 -1.49 18.42 -0.75
C MET A 1 -0.87 17.56 0.32
N THR A 2 0.18 16.80 0.03
CA THR A 2 0.99 16.16 1.07
C THR A 2 1.48 17.29 1.98
N GLU A 3 1.29 17.17 3.30
CA GLU A 3 2.01 18.06 4.22
C GLU A 3 3.49 17.93 3.85
N ALA A 4 4.11 19.05 3.47
CA ALA A 4 5.50 19.05 3.03
C ALA A 4 6.37 18.36 4.09
N GLY A 5 6.97 17.22 3.73
CA GLY A 5 7.88 16.46 4.58
C GLY A 5 7.37 15.14 5.16
N ARG A 6 6.11 14.72 4.94
CA ARG A 6 5.67 13.36 5.31
C ARG A 6 5.80 12.39 4.14
N PRO A 7 6.50 11.25 4.31
CA PRO A 7 6.61 10.29 3.24
C PRO A 7 5.27 9.69 2.83
N ALA A 8 5.08 9.45 1.53
CA ALA A 8 3.87 8.79 1.01
C ALA A 8 3.73 7.35 1.53
N PHE A 9 4.86 6.65 1.71
CA PHE A 9 4.92 5.28 2.22
C PHE A 9 5.72 5.24 3.52
N GLN A 10 5.08 4.85 4.63
CA GLN A 10 5.73 4.80 5.94
C GLN A 10 5.25 3.62 6.78
N LEU A 11 6.19 2.78 7.22
CA LEU A 11 5.92 1.74 8.23
C LEU A 11 5.74 2.36 9.61
N ARG A 12 4.64 2.00 10.27
CA ARG A 12 4.41 2.26 11.69
C ARG A 12 5.15 1.25 12.56
N LYS A 13 5.15 1.50 13.87
CA LYS A 13 5.75 0.59 14.86
C LYS A 13 4.94 -0.71 14.89
N GLY A 14 5.61 -1.84 14.68
CA GLY A 14 4.99 -3.17 14.66
C GLY A 14 4.46 -3.62 13.29
N GLU A 15 4.48 -2.76 12.27
CA GLU A 15 4.13 -3.15 10.90
C GLU A 15 5.32 -3.79 10.19
N ASP A 16 5.04 -4.87 9.47
CA ASP A 16 6.02 -5.61 8.64
C ASP A 16 5.90 -5.28 7.15
N GLY A 17 4.78 -4.68 6.73
CA GLY A 17 4.51 -4.26 5.35
C GLY A 17 3.64 -3.01 5.26
N ILE A 18 3.44 -2.53 4.04
CA ILE A 18 2.57 -1.38 3.73
C ILE A 18 1.31 -1.90 3.05
N SER A 19 0.14 -1.68 3.65
CA SER A 19 -1.15 -1.99 3.04
C SER A 19 -1.39 -1.17 1.77
N VAL A 20 -1.78 -1.86 0.69
CA VAL A 20 -2.17 -1.29 -0.60
C VAL A 20 -3.38 -2.04 -1.16
N PHE A 21 -4.04 -1.46 -2.15
CA PHE A 21 -5.22 -2.07 -2.80
C PHE A 21 -4.97 -2.19 -4.29
N ASP A 22 -5.16 -3.39 -4.83
CA ASP A 22 -5.14 -3.64 -6.26
C ASP A 22 -6.51 -3.31 -6.85
N GLN A 23 -6.58 -2.20 -7.59
CA GLN A 23 -7.83 -1.71 -8.18
C GLN A 23 -8.46 -2.72 -9.14
N GLU A 24 -7.66 -3.54 -9.81
CA GLU A 24 -8.10 -4.50 -10.83
C GLU A 24 -8.38 -5.89 -10.23
N ALA A 25 -8.18 -6.10 -8.93
CA ALA A 25 -8.40 -7.39 -8.28
C ALA A 25 -9.88 -7.80 -8.13
N VAL A 26 -10.82 -6.88 -8.38
CA VAL A 26 -12.27 -7.10 -8.29
C VAL A 26 -12.98 -6.52 -9.51
N GLU A 27 -14.13 -7.08 -9.88
CA GLU A 27 -14.96 -6.62 -11.01
C GLU A 27 -16.28 -5.99 -10.47
N PRO A 28 -16.69 -4.80 -10.93
CA PRO A 28 -15.88 -3.83 -11.68
C PRO A 28 -14.66 -3.35 -10.86
N PRO A 29 -13.61 -2.80 -11.50
CA PRO A 29 -12.45 -2.26 -10.79
C PRO A 29 -12.84 -1.27 -9.69
N LEU A 30 -12.07 -1.23 -8.61
CA LEU A 30 -12.30 -0.29 -7.51
C LEU A 30 -12.17 1.14 -8.00
N THR A 31 -13.14 1.97 -7.63
CA THR A 31 -13.06 3.42 -7.86
C THR A 31 -12.28 4.10 -6.73
N GLU A 32 -11.67 5.25 -7.02
CA GLU A 32 -11.02 6.07 -5.99
C GLU A 32 -11.97 6.45 -4.85
N ALA A 33 -13.24 6.74 -5.18
CA ALA A 33 -14.26 7.08 -4.19
C ALA A 33 -14.57 5.90 -3.25
N GLU A 34 -14.70 4.69 -3.80
CA GLU A 34 -14.91 3.46 -3.02
C GLU A 34 -13.74 3.19 -2.07
N ILE A 35 -12.50 3.40 -2.54
CA ILE A 35 -11.31 3.27 -1.70
C ILE A 35 -11.36 4.30 -0.57
N LEU A 36 -11.55 5.58 -0.89
CA LEU A 36 -11.51 6.67 0.09
C LEU A 36 -12.63 6.59 1.13
N GLU A 37 -13.78 6.02 0.81
CA GLU A 37 -14.89 5.80 1.77
C GLU A 37 -14.47 4.91 2.95
N GLY A 38 -13.53 3.98 2.73
CA GLY A 38 -12.97 3.13 3.78
C GLY A 38 -11.96 3.84 4.71
N PHE A 39 -11.59 5.09 4.43
CA PHE A 39 -10.56 5.82 5.17
C PHE A 39 -11.08 7.12 5.77
N LYS A 40 -10.26 7.71 6.67
CA LYS A 40 -10.61 8.96 7.34
C LYS A 40 -10.66 10.12 6.34
N PRO A 41 -11.52 11.13 6.55
CA PRO A 41 -11.53 12.34 5.75
C PRO A 41 -10.14 12.99 5.69
N GLY A 42 -9.75 13.45 4.50
CA GLY A 42 -8.44 14.06 4.25
C GLY A 42 -7.34 13.07 3.84
N CYS A 43 -7.62 11.77 3.80
CA CYS A 43 -6.75 10.80 3.11
C CYS A 43 -6.66 11.10 1.61
N MET A 44 -5.54 10.73 1.00
CA MET A 44 -5.28 10.89 -0.44
C MET A 44 -4.86 9.54 -1.02
N ILE A 45 -5.14 9.32 -2.30
CA ILE A 45 -4.68 8.16 -3.04
C ILE A 45 -3.33 8.47 -3.68
N VAL A 46 -2.42 7.50 -3.60
CA VAL A 46 -1.18 7.46 -4.35
C VAL A 46 -1.17 6.16 -5.15
N THR A 47 -1.09 6.29 -6.47
CA THR A 47 -1.08 5.14 -7.39
C THR A 47 0.34 4.81 -7.77
N ILE A 48 0.69 3.53 -7.69
CA ILE A 48 2.00 3.01 -8.08
C ILE A 48 1.82 1.65 -8.76
N SER A 49 2.61 1.38 -9.81
CA SER A 49 2.56 0.09 -10.49
C SER A 49 3.35 -0.98 -9.73
N ILE A 50 2.90 -2.23 -9.82
CA ILE A 50 3.61 -3.38 -9.26
C ILE A 50 5.04 -3.45 -9.81
N GLN A 51 5.24 -3.15 -11.10
CA GLN A 51 6.56 -3.14 -11.72
C GLN A 51 7.50 -2.10 -11.09
N LYS A 52 7.02 -0.91 -10.71
CA LYS A 52 7.84 0.11 -10.02
C LYS A 52 8.23 -0.37 -8.61
N ILE A 53 7.33 -1.08 -7.92
CA ILE A 53 7.59 -1.67 -6.61
C ILE A 53 8.63 -2.79 -6.70
N GLU A 54 8.45 -3.74 -7.61
CA GLU A 54 9.33 -4.89 -7.79
C GLU A 54 10.72 -4.49 -8.30
N ALA A 55 10.81 -3.45 -9.14
CA ALA A 55 12.10 -2.89 -9.58
C ALA A 55 12.98 -2.39 -8.42
N LYS A 56 12.37 -2.10 -7.27
CA LYS A 56 13.06 -1.74 -6.02
C LYS A 56 13.40 -2.95 -5.14
N SER A 57 13.30 -4.17 -5.67
CA SER A 57 13.50 -5.44 -4.94
C SER A 57 12.52 -5.61 -3.77
N LEU A 58 11.33 -5.01 -3.85
CA LEU A 58 10.24 -5.23 -2.93
C LEU A 58 9.31 -6.32 -3.47
N ARG A 59 8.43 -6.83 -2.61
CA ARG A 59 7.44 -7.84 -2.97
C ARG A 59 6.05 -7.30 -2.71
N VAL A 60 5.10 -7.59 -3.59
CA VAL A 60 3.68 -7.34 -3.34
C VAL A 60 3.01 -8.67 -3.07
N VAL A 61 2.39 -8.81 -1.90
CA VAL A 61 1.77 -10.08 -1.46
C VAL A 61 0.29 -9.87 -1.16
N ARG A 62 -0.56 -10.81 -1.56
CA ARG A 62 -1.96 -10.80 -1.13
C ARG A 62 -2.03 -11.20 0.34
N VAL A 63 -2.79 -10.43 1.12
CA VAL A 63 -3.06 -10.73 2.52
C VAL A 63 -4.56 -10.57 2.78
N PRO A 64 -5.12 -11.24 3.80
CA PRO A 64 -6.50 -10.98 4.19
C PRO A 64 -6.72 -9.49 4.48
N GLY A 65 -7.82 -8.94 3.95
CA GLY A 65 -8.31 -7.62 4.33
C GLY A 65 -8.64 -7.53 5.82
N ALA A 66 -8.50 -6.34 6.40
CA ALA A 66 -9.00 -6.09 7.74
C ALA A 66 -10.54 -6.12 7.75
N GLU A 67 -11.14 -6.77 8.77
CA GLU A 67 -12.60 -6.90 8.90
C GLU A 67 -13.41 -5.60 8.76
N PRO A 68 -12.93 -4.42 9.22
CA PRO A 68 -13.68 -3.18 9.09
C PRO A 68 -13.80 -2.65 7.65
N LEU A 69 -13.03 -3.18 6.70
CA LEU A 69 -13.09 -2.78 5.30
C LEU A 69 -14.28 -3.43 4.60
N SER A 70 -14.76 -2.83 3.51
CA SER A 70 -15.77 -3.49 2.66
C SER A 70 -15.22 -4.81 2.10
N SER A 71 -16.10 -5.78 1.81
CA SER A 71 -15.68 -7.08 1.26
C SER A 71 -14.87 -6.93 -0.04
N ARG A 72 -15.16 -5.90 -0.84
CA ARG A 72 -14.44 -5.58 -2.07
C ARG A 72 -13.03 -5.08 -1.78
N LEU A 73 -12.87 -4.16 -0.82
CA LEU A 73 -11.55 -3.71 -0.37
C LEU A 73 -10.77 -4.83 0.31
N GLN A 74 -11.44 -5.73 1.04
CA GLN A 74 -10.79 -6.89 1.62
C GLN A 74 -10.24 -7.84 0.55
N ALA A 75 -11.00 -8.09 -0.52
CA ALA A 75 -10.58 -8.94 -1.64
C ALA A 75 -9.45 -8.34 -2.48
N ALA A 76 -9.36 -7.00 -2.53
CA ALA A 76 -8.32 -6.26 -3.21
C ALA A 76 -7.08 -5.97 -2.34
N HIS A 77 -7.08 -6.35 -1.06
CA HIS A 77 -6.01 -6.00 -0.13
C HIS A 77 -4.71 -6.75 -0.45
N MET A 78 -3.62 -6.00 -0.50
CA MET A 78 -2.26 -6.51 -0.64
C MET A 78 -1.33 -5.75 0.30
N GLU A 79 -0.13 -6.29 0.52
CA GLU A 79 0.93 -5.60 1.25
C GLU A 79 2.22 -5.55 0.44
N ILE A 80 2.90 -4.40 0.51
CA ILE A 80 4.29 -4.26 0.07
C ILE A 80 5.19 -4.73 1.21
N HIS A 81 6.03 -5.71 0.94
CA HIS A 81 6.98 -6.33 1.87
C HIS A 81 8.43 -6.13 1.41
N PRO A 82 9.40 -6.21 2.35
CA PRO A 82 10.80 -6.27 1.97
C PRO A 82 11.09 -7.49 1.10
N GLY A 83 12.03 -7.34 0.16
CA GLY A 83 12.61 -8.46 -0.57
C GLY A 83 13.35 -9.45 0.33
N PRO A 84 13.63 -10.67 -0.14
CA PRO A 84 14.40 -11.66 0.61
C PRO A 84 15.74 -11.09 1.08
N GLY A 85 16.04 -11.23 2.37
CA GLY A 85 17.30 -10.75 2.97
C GLY A 85 17.41 -9.23 3.16
N MET A 86 16.39 -8.44 2.82
CA MET A 86 16.42 -6.98 2.98
C MET A 86 16.20 -6.58 4.45
N PRO A 87 17.15 -5.90 5.12
CA PRO A 87 16.98 -5.43 6.49
C PRO A 87 15.92 -4.33 6.59
N ARG A 88 15.24 -4.22 7.75
CA ARG A 88 14.19 -3.21 8.00
C ARG A 88 14.64 -1.77 7.72
N GLY A 89 15.89 -1.43 8.02
CA GLY A 89 16.46 -0.10 7.75
C GLY A 89 16.51 0.21 6.25
N GLN A 90 16.95 -0.75 5.45
CA GLN A 90 16.97 -0.65 3.99
C GLN A 90 15.56 -0.60 3.43
N PHE A 91 14.63 -1.41 3.95
CA PHE A 91 13.24 -1.38 3.52
C PHE A 91 12.62 0.02 3.69
N LYS A 92 12.81 0.65 4.86
CA LYS A 92 12.34 2.02 5.10
C LYS A 92 12.97 3.06 4.17
N GLN A 93 14.23 2.88 3.78
CA GLN A 93 14.88 3.77 2.82
C GLN A 93 14.26 3.62 1.43
N VAL A 94 14.10 2.37 0.97
CA VAL A 94 13.49 2.08 -0.33
C VAL A 94 12.06 2.62 -0.41
N LEU A 95 11.27 2.50 0.67
CA LEU A 95 9.91 3.05 0.71
C LEU A 95 9.87 4.57 0.50
N LYS A 96 10.87 5.31 0.98
CA LYS A 96 10.98 6.76 0.74
C LYS A 96 11.34 7.10 -0.71
N GLU A 97 12.01 6.18 -1.41
CA GLU A 97 12.38 6.33 -2.81
C GLU A 97 11.28 5.88 -3.79
N LEU A 98 10.16 5.32 -3.30
CA LEU A 98 9.02 4.94 -4.13
C LEU A 98 8.14 6.13 -4.53
N GLU A 99 8.36 7.29 -3.92
CA GLU A 99 7.69 8.56 -4.25
C GLU A 99 7.80 8.93 -5.75
#